data_AF-A0AAJ2LSL1-F1
#
_entry.id   AF-A0AAJ2LSL1-F1
#
_cell.length_a   1.000
_cell.length_b   1.000
_cell.length_c   1.000
_cell.angle_alpha   90.00
_cell.angle_beta   90.00
_cell.angle_gamma   90.00
#
_symmetry.space_group_name_H-M   'P 1'
#
loop_
_entity.id
_entity.type
_entity.pdbx_description
1 polymer ?
#
loop_
_entity_poly.entity_id
_entity_poly.type
_entity_poly.pdbx_seq_one_letter_code
_entity_poly.pdbx_strand_id
1 'polypeptide(L)'
;HSTLLDAGGLIFTHYSDIATMYRPQNNPLLNWLVFRSRNRTFDTQIAHTDSRLLVKCLSDKRVVWYSPDQDYGLKHGVMAPFFGIPAATVTAQRRFIQLTNAAAMSLHFYRDS
;
A
#
# COMPACT_ATOMS: atom_id res chain seq x y z
N HIS A 1 -0.39 -11.23 3.51
CA HIS A 1 0.21 -10.67 4.73
C HIS A 1 1.25 -11.61 5.33
N SER A 2 2.54 -11.23 5.32
CA SER A 2 3.65 -11.99 5.93
C SER A 2 4.40 -11.04 6.88
N THR A 3 4.88 -11.53 8.03
CA THR A 3 5.62 -10.75 9.03
C THR A 3 6.86 -10.05 8.46
N LEU A 4 7.42 -10.58 7.37
CA LEU A 4 8.55 -9.98 6.65
C LEU A 4 8.19 -8.65 5.94
N LEU A 5 6.90 -8.42 5.66
CA LEU A 5 6.43 -7.22 4.99
C LEU A 5 6.62 -5.97 5.85
N ASP A 6 6.34 -6.07 7.15
CA ASP A 6 6.56 -4.98 8.10
C ASP A 6 8.06 -4.72 8.32
N ALA A 7 8.89 -5.77 8.35
CA ALA A 7 10.34 -5.65 8.45
C ALA A 7 10.94 -4.99 7.19
N GLY A 8 10.44 -5.36 6.01
CA GLY A 8 10.81 -4.75 4.74
C GLY A 8 10.46 -3.27 4.67
N GLY A 9 9.25 -2.91 5.11
CA GLY A 9 8.84 -1.51 5.23
C GLY A 9 9.76 -0.70 6.15
N LEU A 10 10.11 -1.24 7.31
CA LEU A 10 11.03 -0.62 8.27
C LEU A 10 12.44 -0.44 7.68
N ILE A 11 13.01 -1.43 7.00
CA ILE A 11 14.34 -1.30 6.40
C ILE A 11 14.35 -0.20 5.35
N PHE A 12 13.30 -0.10 4.54
CA PHE A 12 13.22 0.88 3.47
C PHE A 12 13.07 2.31 4.01
N THR A 13 12.46 2.49 5.20
CA THR A 13 12.37 3.81 5.87
C THR A 13 13.74 4.39 6.24
N HIS A 14 14.80 3.59 6.30
CA HIS A 14 16.17 4.09 6.50
C HIS A 14 16.79 4.73 5.24
N TYR A 15 16.23 4.45 4.05
CA TYR A 15 16.75 4.95 2.78
C TYR A 15 15.92 6.09 2.20
N SER A 16 14.65 6.23 2.58
CA SER A 16 13.76 7.28 2.11
C SER A 16 12.55 7.43 3.05
N ASP A 17 11.97 8.63 3.11
CA ASP A 17 10.70 8.84 3.78
C ASP A 17 9.56 8.16 3.00
N ILE A 18 8.92 7.17 3.62
CA ILE A 18 7.85 6.38 2.99
C ILE A 18 6.50 6.77 3.59
N ALA A 19 5.54 7.01 2.70
CA ALA A 19 4.14 7.05 3.05
C ALA A 19 3.56 5.63 3.00
N THR A 20 2.85 5.19 4.03
CA THR A 20 2.26 3.84 4.08
C THR A 20 0.74 3.89 4.04
N MET A 21 0.13 3.00 3.27
CA MET A 21 -1.33 2.86 3.24
C MET A 21 -1.81 1.93 4.36
N TYR A 22 -2.89 2.31 5.06
CA TYR A 22 -3.49 1.47 6.10
C TYR A 22 -5.01 1.49 6.08
N ARG A 23 -5.61 0.41 6.58
CA ARG A 23 -7.03 0.35 6.91
C ARG A 23 -7.22 0.68 8.40
N PRO A 24 -8.02 1.71 8.75
CA PRO A 24 -8.35 2.00 10.13
C PRO A 24 -9.00 0.79 10.82
N GLN A 25 -8.61 0.54 12.07
CA GLN A 25 -9.18 -0.55 12.87
C GLN A 25 -10.55 -0.15 13.41
N ASN A 26 -11.49 -1.10 13.50
CA ASN A 26 -12.84 -0.85 14.01
C ASN A 26 -12.86 -0.40 15.48
N ASN A 27 -11.88 -0.85 16.27
CA ASN A 27 -11.72 -0.42 17.65
C ASN A 27 -10.86 0.86 17.72
N PRO A 28 -11.39 1.98 18.23
CA PRO A 28 -10.66 3.26 18.27
C PRO A 28 -9.36 3.22 19.08
N LEU A 29 -9.32 2.49 20.18
CA LEU A 29 -8.12 2.36 21.02
C LEU A 29 -7.01 1.61 20.28
N LEU A 30 -7.36 0.49 19.66
CA LEU A 30 -6.43 -0.28 18.84
C LEU A 30 -5.97 0.52 17.62
N ASN A 31 -6.87 1.26 16.99
CA ASN A 31 -6.52 2.15 15.88
C ASN A 31 -5.49 3.20 16.31
N TRP A 32 -5.74 3.88 17.43
CA TRP A 32 -4.82 4.87 17.99
C TRP A 32 -3.46 4.27 18.34
N LEU A 33 -3.44 3.10 18.98
CA LEU A 33 -2.20 2.42 19.38
C LEU A 33 -1.36 2.05 18.16
N VAL A 34 -1.97 1.41 17.15
CA VAL A 34 -1.30 1.01 15.90
C VAL A 34 -0.82 2.24 15.14
N PHE A 35 -1.67 3.26 14.98
CA PHE A 35 -1.33 4.51 14.30
C PHE A 35 -0.15 5.20 14.99
N ARG A 36 -0.16 5.30 16.33
CA ARG A 36 0.93 5.91 17.10
C ARG A 36 2.23 5.14 16.95
N SER A 37 2.18 3.80 16.98
CA SER A 37 3.37 2.96 16.78
C SER A 37 3.99 3.19 15.40
N ARG A 38 3.16 3.16 14.35
CA ARG A 38 3.58 3.35 12.96
C ARG A 38 4.07 4.76 12.66
N ASN A 39 3.57 5.77 13.37
CA ASN A 39 4.02 7.16 13.21
C ASN A 39 5.48 7.39 13.62
N ARG A 40 6.09 6.42 14.32
CA ARG A 40 7.52 6.44 14.66
C ARG A 40 8.41 5.89 13.54
N THR A 41 7.80 5.26 12.54
CA THR A 41 8.50 4.53 11.47
C THR A 41 8.20 5.12 10.11
N PHE A 42 6.94 5.43 9.83
CA PHE A 42 6.49 5.99 8.56
C PHE A 42 6.21 7.47 8.72
N ASP A 43 6.66 8.27 7.75
CA ASP A 43 6.46 9.72 7.75
C ASP A 43 4.99 10.10 7.54
N THR A 44 4.28 9.37 6.67
CA THR A 44 2.87 9.64 6.36
C THR A 44 2.07 8.35 6.38
N GLN A 45 0.92 8.35 7.06
CA GLN A 45 -0.01 7.22 7.09
C GLN A 45 -1.29 7.56 6.34
N ILE A 46 -1.45 6.99 5.15
CA ILE A 46 -2.56 7.27 4.24
C ILE A 46 -3.69 6.28 4.51
N ALA A 47 -4.86 6.78 4.90
CA ALA A 47 -6.03 5.93 5.06
C ALA A 47 -6.46 5.36 3.71
N HIS A 48 -6.91 4.11 3.68
CA HIS A 48 -7.25 3.46 2.42
C HIS A 48 -8.36 4.14 1.60
N THR A 49 -9.20 4.92 2.25
CA THR A 49 -10.27 5.72 1.63
C THR A 49 -9.77 7.05 1.07
N ASP A 50 -8.56 7.48 1.41
CA ASP A 50 -8.01 8.78 1.03
C ASP A 50 -7.11 8.67 -0.22
N SER A 51 -7.76 8.44 -1.36
CA SER A 51 -7.08 8.38 -2.66
C SER A 51 -6.46 9.73 -3.08
N ARG A 52 -6.98 10.85 -2.57
CA ARG A 52 -6.47 12.19 -2.88
C ARG A 52 -5.09 12.39 -2.27
N LEU A 53 -4.92 12.03 -0.99
CA LEU A 53 -3.63 12.11 -0.32
C LEU A 53 -2.61 11.16 -0.98
N LEU A 54 -3.04 9.95 -1.37
CA LEU A 54 -2.19 9.02 -2.13
C LEU A 54 -1.67 9.64 -3.43
N VAL A 55 -2.57 10.18 -4.26
CA VAL A 55 -2.19 10.82 -5.53
C VAL A 55 -1.27 12.02 -5.28
N LYS A 56 -1.53 12.81 -4.24
CA LYS A 56 -0.67 13.94 -3.86
C LYS A 56 0.74 13.47 -3.50
N CYS A 57 0.89 12.46 -2.63
CA CYS A 57 2.20 11.93 -2.25
C CYS A 57 2.99 11.41 -3.47
N LEU A 58 2.33 10.68 -4.37
CA LEU A 58 2.97 10.21 -5.61
C LEU A 58 3.37 11.37 -6.54
N SER A 59 2.51 12.39 -6.68
CA SER A 59 2.80 13.58 -7.49
C SER A 59 3.96 14.40 -6.92
N ASP A 60 4.09 14.43 -5.60
CA ASP A 60 5.20 15.05 -4.86
C ASP A 60 6.48 14.18 -4.87
N LYS A 61 6.53 13.14 -5.73
CA LYS A 61 7.66 12.19 -5.90
C LYS A 61 8.03 11.42 -4.63
N ARG A 62 7.09 11.25 -3.71
CA ARG A 62 7.31 10.46 -2.48
C ARG A 62 7.06 8.98 -2.75
N VAL A 63 7.74 8.12 -1.99
CA VAL A 63 7.55 6.67 -2.06
C VAL A 63 6.29 6.30 -1.27
N VAL A 64 5.36 5.58 -1.91
CA VAL A 64 4.15 5.07 -1.26
C VAL A 64 4.21 3.55 -1.17
N TRP A 65 4.21 3.03 0.05
CA TRP A 65 4.04 1.61 0.33
C TRP A 65 2.57 1.21 0.22
N TYR A 66 2.25 0.44 -0.81
CA TYR A 66 0.89 -0.04 -1.10
C TYR A 66 0.87 -1.57 -1.08
N SER A 67 0.03 -2.15 -0.23
CA SER A 67 -0.13 -3.60 -0.14
C SER A 67 -1.30 -4.07 -1.02
N PRO A 68 -1.07 -4.80 -2.13
CA PRO A 68 -2.13 -5.22 -3.05
C PRO A 68 -3.07 -6.29 -2.46
N ASP A 69 -2.68 -6.93 -1.36
CA ASP A 69 -3.49 -7.92 -0.64
C ASP A 69 -4.59 -7.29 0.22
N GLN A 70 -4.59 -5.96 0.40
CA GLN A 70 -5.71 -5.22 0.95
C GLN A 70 -6.70 -4.91 -0.16
N ASP A 71 -7.42 -5.95 -0.59
CA ASP A 71 -8.44 -5.87 -1.63
C ASP A 71 -9.53 -4.84 -1.26
N TYR A 72 -9.66 -3.77 -2.05
CA TYR A 72 -10.60 -2.66 -1.80
C TYR A 72 -12.01 -2.92 -2.34
N GLY A 73 -12.30 -4.18 -2.65
CA GLY A 73 -13.59 -4.65 -3.13
C GLY A 73 -13.76 -4.52 -4.63
N LEU A 74 -14.54 -5.46 -5.18
CA LEU A 74 -14.83 -5.69 -6.60
C LEU A 74 -15.42 -4.50 -7.37
N LYS A 75 -15.80 -3.39 -6.72
CA LYS A 75 -16.40 -2.23 -7.41
C LYS A 75 -15.46 -1.55 -8.42
N HIS A 76 -14.16 -1.79 -8.34
CA HIS A 76 -13.15 -1.17 -9.21
C HIS A 76 -12.19 -2.18 -9.87
N GLY A 77 -12.58 -3.45 -9.92
CA GLY A 77 -11.84 -4.50 -10.61
C GLY A 77 -12.24 -4.65 -12.08
N VAL A 78 -11.32 -5.14 -12.90
CA VAL A 78 -11.62 -5.66 -14.24
C VAL A 78 -11.41 -7.17 -14.23
N MET A 79 -12.14 -7.90 -15.06
CA MET A 79 -11.83 -9.31 -15.31
C MET A 79 -10.63 -9.36 -16.26
N ALA A 80 -9.44 -9.62 -15.72
CA ALA A 80 -8.23 -9.82 -16.51
C ALA A 80 -7.86 -11.31 -16.54
N PRO A 81 -7.27 -11.82 -17.62
CA PRO A 81 -6.86 -13.22 -17.70
C PRO A 81 -5.73 -13.51 -16.71
N PHE A 82 -5.94 -14.51 -15.86
CA PHE A 82 -4.93 -15.10 -14.97
C PHE A 82 -4.87 -16.60 -15.24
N PHE A 83 -3.75 -17.08 -15.78
CA PHE A 83 -3.62 -18.46 -16.29
C PHE A 83 -4.72 -18.86 -17.28
N GLY A 84 -5.17 -17.92 -18.12
CA GLY A 84 -6.24 -18.15 -19.10
C GLY A 84 -7.66 -18.15 -18.52
N ILE A 85 -7.80 -17.99 -17.20
CA ILE A 85 -9.10 -17.90 -16.52
C ILE A 85 -9.38 -16.42 -16.21
N PRO A 86 -10.54 -15.86 -16.59
CA PRO A 86 -10.92 -14.52 -16.20
C PRO A 86 -10.97 -14.40 -14.67
N ALA A 87 -10.12 -13.55 -14.10
CA ALA A 87 -10.03 -13.31 -12.67
C ALA A 87 -10.27 -11.83 -12.35
N ALA A 88 -10.97 -11.57 -11.24
CA ALA A 88 -11.18 -10.22 -10.75
C ALA A 88 -9.83 -9.59 -10.35
N THR A 89 -9.42 -8.56 -11.09
CA THR A 89 -8.13 -7.90 -10.93
C THR A 89 -8.34 -6.44 -10.55
N VAL A 90 -7.78 -6.04 -9.41
CA VAL A 90 -7.88 -4.67 -8.88
C VAL A 90 -7.11 -3.69 -9.77
N THR A 91 -7.78 -2.65 -10.28
CA THR A 91 -7.14 -1.66 -11.19
C THR A 91 -6.62 -0.40 -10.51
N ALA A 92 -6.82 -0.26 -9.20
CA ALA A 92 -6.49 0.96 -8.45
C ALA A 92 -5.03 1.40 -8.64
N GLN A 93 -4.08 0.47 -8.53
CA GLN A 93 -2.66 0.74 -8.73
C GLN A 93 -2.34 1.31 -10.12
N ARG A 94 -2.92 0.70 -11.18
CA ARG A 94 -2.75 1.16 -12.56
C ARG A 94 -3.26 2.59 -12.75
N ARG A 95 -4.40 2.93 -12.15
CA ARG A 95 -4.97 4.28 -12.23
C ARG A 95 -4.06 5.31 -11.57
N PHE A 96 -3.49 5.00 -10.40
CA PHE A 96 -2.56 5.90 -9.72
C PHE A 96 -1.29 6.14 -10.54
N ILE A 97 -0.72 5.09 -11.12
CA ILE A 97 0.45 5.20 -12.00
C ILE A 97 0.14 6.08 -13.22
N GLN A 98 -1.01 5.87 -13.87
CA GLN A 98 -1.42 6.68 -15.03
C GLN A 98 -1.63 8.16 -14.69
N LEU A 99 -2.18 8.47 -13.51
CA LEU A 99 -2.43 9.84 -13.07
C LEU A 99 -1.17 10.59 -12.66
N THR A 100 -0.17 9.89 -12.13
CA THR A 100 1.00 10.49 -11.48
C THR A 100 2.31 10.27 -12.22
N ASN A 101 2.31 9.41 -13.24
CA ASN A 101 3.49 8.92 -13.94
C ASN A 101 4.55 8.29 -13.00
N ALA A 102 4.10 7.73 -11.86
CA ALA A 102 4.96 7.07 -10.89
C ALA A 102 5.42 5.69 -11.39
N ALA A 103 6.65 5.30 -11.02
CA ALA A 103 7.14 3.94 -11.28
C ALA A 103 6.55 2.95 -10.27
N ALA A 104 6.23 1.74 -10.74
CA ALA A 104 5.79 0.64 -9.87
C ALA A 104 6.93 -0.36 -9.67
N MET A 105 7.21 -0.69 -8.41
CA MET A 105 8.20 -1.70 -8.02
C MET A 105 7.53 -2.76 -7.16
N SER A 106 7.65 -4.02 -7.55
CA SER A 106 7.14 -5.16 -6.77
C SER A 106 8.21 -5.62 -5.79
N LEU A 107 7.83 -5.78 -4.52
CA LEU A 107 8.70 -6.27 -3.45
C LEU A 107 8.13 -7.57 -2.90
N HIS A 108 8.95 -8.62 -2.89
CA HIS A 108 8.60 -9.93 -2.35
C HIS A 108 9.68 -10.37 -1.36
N PHE A 109 9.27 -10.73 -0.14
CA PHE A 109 10.17 -11.25 0.89
C PHE A 109 9.94 -12.75 1.05
N TYR A 110 11.00 -13.53 0.95
CA TYR A 110 11.01 -14.95 1.29
C TYR A 110 12.09 -15.21 2.33
N ARG A 111 11.87 -16.20 3.19
CA ARG A 111 12.89 -16.69 4.13
C ARG A 111 13.52 -17.93 3.52
N ASP A 112 14.82 -17.91 3.34
CA ASP A 112 15.57 -19.11 2.98
C ASP A 112 15.78 -19.99 4.23
N SER A 113 15.70 -21.31 4.06
CA SER A 113 15.74 -22.31 5.15
C SER A 113 17.09 -22.98 5.23
#